data_AF-A0A6M1ZL83-F1
#
_entry.id   AF-A0A6M1ZL83-F1
#
_cell.length_a   1.000
_cell.length_b   1.000
_cell.length_c   1.000
_cell.angle_alpha   90.00
_cell.angle_beta   90.00
_cell.angle_gamma   90.00
#
_symmetry.space_group_name_H-M   'P 1'
#
loop_
_entity.id
_entity.type
_entity.pdbx_description
1 polymer ?
#
loop_
_entity_poly.entity_id
_entity_poly.type
_entity_poly.pdbx_seq_one_letter_code
_entity_poly.pdbx_strand_id
1 'polypeptide(L)'
;MPRKPPDIKDKQAMYFSSPEKFDLMRKEGIKTEDEGKYRHWDNLRHITPPKGLSVEEWWCGIKMRRLLGFKSIPLWDRDNKDIFFYNITDSVLEQLHQIDLGTGGMIKAPEAIINPQTRDQYLVRSLIQEAITSSQIEGAATTRRVAKEMLRSGRAPRNKSEQMILNNYYTMQKIRQWKELPLSKDLIFEIHRTITD
;
A
#
# COMPACT_ATOMS: atom_id res chain seq x y z
N MET A 1 -17.07 8.20 -6.39
CA MET A 1 -16.48 8.42 -5.06
C MET A 1 -16.73 7.19 -4.20
N PRO A 2 -15.76 6.76 -3.37
CA PRO A 2 -15.95 5.66 -2.41
C PRO A 2 -17.13 6.00 -1.49
N ARG A 3 -18.04 5.07 -1.27
CA ARG A 3 -19.14 5.30 -0.32
C ARG A 3 -18.72 4.81 1.05
N LYS A 4 -19.06 5.58 2.10
CA LYS A 4 -18.79 5.14 3.47
C LYS A 4 -19.64 3.89 3.77
N PRO A 5 -19.05 2.79 4.25
CA PRO A 5 -19.81 1.63 4.69
C PRO A 5 -20.68 1.96 5.91
N PRO A 6 -21.76 1.18 6.15
CA PRO A 6 -22.46 1.21 7.42
C PRO A 6 -21.49 1.00 8.59
N ASP A 7 -21.65 1.81 9.64
CA ASP A 7 -20.88 1.63 10.86
C ASP A 7 -21.49 0.48 11.67
N ILE A 8 -20.68 -0.51 12.01
CA ILE A 8 -21.12 -1.67 12.77
C ILE A 8 -21.24 -1.34 14.26
N LYS A 9 -20.60 -0.26 14.72
CA LYS A 9 -20.81 0.28 16.06
C LYS A 9 -22.16 1.00 16.17
N ASP A 10 -22.82 1.30 15.05
CA ASP A 10 -24.19 1.81 15.08
C ASP A 10 -25.12 0.69 15.56
N LYS A 11 -25.78 0.93 16.70
CA LYS A 11 -26.67 -0.03 17.36
C LYS A 11 -27.85 -0.44 16.48
N GLN A 12 -28.22 0.37 15.48
CA GLN A 12 -29.24 -0.01 14.49
C GLN A 12 -28.73 -1.06 13.49
N ALA A 13 -27.45 -1.02 13.12
CA ALA A 13 -26.82 -2.00 12.23
C ALA A 13 -26.58 -3.37 12.90
N MET A 14 -26.54 -3.40 14.23
CA MET A 14 -26.50 -4.63 15.05
C MET A 14 -27.88 -5.08 15.56
N TYR A 15 -28.99 -4.45 15.14
CA TYR A 15 -30.31 -4.89 15.56
C TYR A 15 -30.70 -6.19 14.82
N PHE A 16 -30.38 -7.33 15.41
CA PHE A 16 -30.64 -8.63 14.81
C PHE A 16 -32.12 -8.97 14.94
N SER A 17 -32.79 -9.13 13.81
CA SER A 17 -34.23 -9.43 13.78
C SER A 17 -34.57 -10.80 14.39
N SER A 18 -33.63 -11.76 14.38
CA SER A 18 -33.75 -13.06 15.04
C SER A 18 -32.39 -13.76 15.22
N PRO A 19 -32.27 -14.76 16.13
CA PRO A 19 -31.06 -15.58 16.29
C PRO A 19 -30.66 -16.33 15.01
N GLU A 20 -31.63 -16.82 14.23
CA GLU A 20 -31.38 -17.53 12.97
C GLU A 20 -30.73 -16.61 11.94
N LYS A 21 -31.18 -15.35 11.90
CA LYS A 21 -30.63 -14.35 10.99
C LYS A 21 -29.19 -13.97 11.37
N PHE A 22 -28.91 -13.88 12.67
CA PHE A 22 -27.55 -13.67 13.17
C PHE A 22 -26.60 -14.80 12.77
N ASP A 23 -27.02 -16.06 12.93
CA ASP A 23 -26.18 -17.20 12.52
C ASP A 23 -25.96 -17.23 11.00
N LEU A 24 -26.98 -16.91 10.20
CA LEU A 24 -26.84 -16.79 8.74
C LEU A 24 -25.81 -15.71 8.36
N MET A 25 -25.89 -14.51 8.96
CA MET A 25 -24.91 -13.44 8.71
C MET A 25 -23.49 -13.88 9.07
N ARG A 26 -23.30 -14.50 10.25
CA ARG A 26 -22.00 -14.99 10.70
C ARG A 26 -21.44 -16.05 9.74
N LYS A 27 -22.27 -17.03 9.35
CA LYS A 27 -21.89 -18.12 8.45
C LYS A 27 -21.49 -17.62 7.07
N GLU A 28 -22.31 -16.75 6.46
CA GLU A 28 -22.00 -16.19 5.14
C GLU A 28 -20.80 -15.23 5.19
N GLY A 29 -20.61 -14.49 6.29
CA GLY A 29 -19.44 -13.66 6.53
C GLY A 29 -18.13 -14.47 6.56
N ILE A 30 -18.11 -15.59 7.31
CA ILE A 30 -16.96 -16.52 7.36
C ILE A 30 -16.68 -17.07 5.96
N LYS A 31 -17.71 -17.65 5.32
CA LYS A 31 -17.58 -18.23 3.98
C LYS A 31 -17.01 -17.24 2.97
N THR A 32 -17.45 -15.98 3.03
CA THR A 32 -16.98 -14.93 2.12
C THR A 32 -15.50 -14.60 2.30
N GLU A 33 -14.99 -14.58 3.54
CA GLU A 33 -13.57 -14.34 3.79
C GLU A 33 -12.72 -15.58 3.46
N ASP A 34 -13.26 -16.79 3.67
CA ASP A 34 -12.59 -18.07 3.36
C ASP A 34 -12.49 -18.34 1.83
N GLU A 35 -13.30 -17.67 1.00
CA GLU A 35 -13.14 -17.67 -0.47
C GLU A 35 -11.83 -17.02 -0.94
N GLY A 36 -11.05 -16.39 -0.04
CA GLY A 36 -9.76 -15.77 -0.33
C GLY A 36 -9.85 -14.46 -1.13
N LYS A 37 -11.06 -14.00 -1.47
CA LYS A 37 -11.30 -12.75 -2.20
C LYS A 37 -11.61 -11.63 -1.22
N TYR A 38 -10.72 -10.64 -1.09
CA TYR A 38 -10.99 -9.46 -0.27
C TYR A 38 -12.14 -8.63 -0.87
N ARG A 39 -13.33 -8.73 -0.27
CA ARG A 39 -14.50 -7.94 -0.68
C ARG A 39 -14.56 -6.63 0.13
N HIS A 40 -14.20 -5.53 -0.50
CA HIS A 40 -14.43 -4.18 0.03
C HIS A 40 -15.90 -3.76 -0.15
N TRP A 41 -16.40 -2.88 0.72
CA TRP A 41 -17.78 -2.37 0.67
C TRP A 41 -18.18 -1.81 -0.70
N ASP A 42 -17.28 -1.06 -1.34
CA ASP A 42 -17.53 -0.47 -2.66
C ASP A 42 -17.85 -1.53 -3.72
N ASN A 43 -17.28 -2.72 -3.61
CA ASN A 43 -17.57 -3.83 -4.52
C ASN A 43 -18.82 -4.59 -4.05
N LEU A 44 -18.93 -4.84 -2.74
CA LEU A 44 -19.99 -5.65 -2.15
C LEU A 44 -21.38 -5.10 -2.47
N ARG A 45 -21.56 -3.78 -2.44
CA ARG A 45 -22.84 -3.10 -2.72
C ARG A 45 -23.36 -3.23 -4.15
N HIS A 46 -22.56 -3.80 -5.05
CA HIS A 46 -22.93 -4.07 -6.43
C HIS A 46 -23.12 -5.56 -6.71
N ILE A 47 -22.95 -6.42 -5.71
CA ILE A 47 -23.06 -7.87 -5.82
C ILE A 47 -24.35 -8.31 -5.14
N THR A 48 -25.04 -9.29 -5.74
CA THR A 48 -26.22 -9.88 -5.14
C THR A 48 -25.85 -10.56 -3.82
N PRO A 49 -26.46 -10.18 -2.68
CA PRO A 49 -26.18 -10.80 -1.40
C PRO A 49 -26.70 -12.25 -1.36
N PRO A 50 -26.16 -13.08 -0.45
CA PRO A 50 -26.71 -14.40 -0.17
C PRO A 50 -28.21 -14.33 0.14
N LYS A 51 -28.97 -15.36 -0.26
CA LYS A 51 -30.42 -15.42 -0.04
C LYS A 51 -30.73 -15.23 1.46
N GLY A 52 -31.67 -14.33 1.74
CA GLY A 52 -32.11 -14.04 3.12
C GLY A 52 -31.31 -12.93 3.83
N LEU A 53 -30.30 -12.34 3.18
CA LEU A 53 -29.53 -11.21 3.70
C LEU A 53 -29.69 -9.98 2.80
N SER A 54 -29.73 -8.79 3.40
CA SER A 54 -29.39 -7.55 2.71
C SER A 54 -27.87 -7.44 2.52
N VAL A 55 -27.43 -6.49 1.69
CA VAL A 55 -26.00 -6.19 1.50
C VAL A 55 -25.38 -5.70 2.80
N GLU A 56 -26.10 -4.87 3.56
CA GLU A 56 -25.68 -4.32 4.84
C GLU A 56 -25.51 -5.42 5.90
N GLU A 57 -26.44 -6.37 5.95
CA GLU A 57 -26.39 -7.54 6.83
C GLU A 57 -25.22 -8.46 6.47
N TRP A 58 -25.01 -8.70 5.18
CA TRP A 58 -23.85 -9.45 4.71
C TRP A 58 -22.53 -8.75 5.06
N TRP A 59 -22.45 -7.42 4.88
CA TRP A 59 -21.29 -6.62 5.29
C TRP A 59 -21.03 -6.69 6.80
N CYS A 60 -22.09 -6.66 7.60
CA CYS A 60 -22.02 -6.81 9.04
C CYS A 60 -21.37 -8.16 9.42
N GLY A 61 -21.83 -9.26 8.81
CA GLY A 61 -21.24 -10.59 8.99
C GLY A 61 -19.76 -10.66 8.61
N ILE A 62 -19.38 -10.11 7.45
CA ILE A 62 -17.97 -10.03 7.01
C ILE A 62 -17.13 -9.28 8.05
N LYS A 63 -17.63 -8.15 8.53
CA LYS A 63 -16.88 -7.31 9.45
C LYS A 63 -16.79 -7.89 10.85
N MET A 64 -17.79 -8.63 11.32
CA MET A 64 -17.68 -9.43 12.53
C MET A 64 -16.54 -10.44 12.43
N ARG A 65 -16.44 -11.18 11.30
CA ARG A 65 -15.33 -12.10 11.05
C ARG A 65 -13.97 -11.39 11.12
N ARG A 66 -13.86 -10.21 10.48
CA ARG A 66 -12.64 -9.38 10.54
C ARG A 66 -12.36 -8.80 11.93
N LEU A 67 -13.37 -8.54 12.75
CA LEU A 67 -13.15 -8.08 14.12
C LEU A 67 -12.65 -9.20 15.03
N LEU A 68 -13.01 -10.46 14.77
CA LEU A 68 -12.50 -11.57 15.57
C LEU A 68 -11.01 -11.87 15.31
N GLY A 69 -10.48 -11.49 14.14
CA GLY A 69 -9.09 -11.74 13.72
C GLY A 69 -8.16 -10.54 13.79
N PHE A 70 -8.59 -9.41 14.35
CA PHE A 70 -7.77 -8.20 14.30
C PHE A 70 -6.53 -8.32 15.19
N LYS A 71 -5.44 -7.69 14.75
CA LYS A 71 -4.26 -7.41 15.54
C LYS A 71 -4.27 -5.92 15.89
N SER A 72 -4.29 -5.60 17.18
CA SER A 72 -4.13 -4.23 17.63
C SER A 72 -2.67 -3.82 17.56
N ILE A 73 -2.44 -2.54 17.35
CA ILE A 73 -1.15 -1.89 17.56
C ILE A 73 -1.34 -0.86 18.67
N PRO A 74 -0.30 -0.55 19.47
CA PRO A 74 -0.38 0.42 20.56
C PRO A 74 -0.41 1.87 20.04
N LEU A 75 -1.22 2.12 19.01
CA LEU A 75 -1.52 3.43 18.45
C LEU A 75 -2.99 3.73 18.71
N TRP A 76 -3.24 4.96 19.11
CA TRP A 76 -4.56 5.50 19.40
C TRP A 76 -4.85 6.62 18.41
N ASP A 77 -6.14 6.86 18.15
CA ASP A 77 -6.54 8.08 17.47
C ASP A 77 -6.18 9.33 18.28
N ARG A 78 -6.33 10.51 17.66
CA ARG A 78 -5.94 11.79 18.27
C ARG A 78 -6.64 12.06 19.61
N ASP A 79 -7.87 11.58 19.76
CA ASP A 79 -8.71 11.83 20.93
C ASP A 79 -8.66 10.69 21.97
N ASN A 80 -7.83 9.66 21.75
CA ASN A 80 -7.76 8.43 22.54
C ASN A 80 -9.11 7.69 22.69
N LYS A 81 -9.98 7.77 21.68
CA LYS A 81 -11.30 7.10 21.65
C LYS A 81 -11.22 5.70 21.07
N ASP A 82 -10.39 5.51 20.05
CA ASP A 82 -10.30 4.26 19.31
C ASP A 82 -8.85 3.82 19.11
N ILE A 83 -8.61 2.52 19.26
CA ILE A 83 -7.32 1.88 18.95
C ILE A 83 -7.21 1.61 17.46
N PHE A 84 -5.99 1.72 16.93
CA PHE A 84 -5.69 1.22 15.60
C PHE A 84 -5.53 -0.31 15.63
N PHE A 85 -6.13 -0.95 14.65
CA PHE A 85 -6.00 -2.38 14.43
C PHE A 85 -5.97 -2.68 12.93
N TYR A 86 -5.42 -3.83 12.59
CA TYR A 86 -5.39 -4.34 11.23
C TYR A 86 -5.72 -5.84 11.24
N ASN A 87 -5.99 -6.40 10.07
CA ASN A 87 -6.20 -7.83 9.92
C ASN A 87 -5.12 -8.40 9.00
N ILE A 88 -4.72 -9.63 9.28
CA ILE A 88 -3.90 -10.43 8.38
C ILE A 88 -4.80 -11.54 7.86
N THR A 89 -5.10 -11.53 6.57
CA THR A 89 -5.87 -12.59 5.90
C THR A 89 -4.92 -13.61 5.29
N ASP A 90 -5.43 -14.82 5.02
CA ASP A 90 -4.64 -15.87 4.38
C ASP A 90 -4.11 -15.44 3.01
N SER A 91 -4.88 -14.65 2.24
CA SER A 91 -4.42 -14.08 0.96
C SER A 91 -3.25 -13.10 1.13
N VAL A 92 -3.24 -12.30 2.21
CA VAL A 92 -2.10 -11.42 2.52
C VAL A 92 -0.87 -12.24 2.91
N LEU A 93 -1.04 -13.30 3.72
CA LEU A 93 0.05 -14.21 4.09
C LEU A 93 0.62 -14.94 2.88
N GLU A 94 -0.24 -15.41 1.98
CA GLU A 94 0.18 -16.03 0.73
C GLU A 94 1.00 -15.07 -0.12
N GLN A 95 0.53 -13.83 -0.31
CA GLN A 95 1.28 -12.82 -1.06
C GLN A 95 2.62 -12.47 -0.40
N LEU A 96 2.66 -12.34 0.93
CA LEU A 96 3.91 -12.16 1.67
C LEU A 96 4.84 -13.35 1.46
N HIS A 97 4.33 -14.57 1.52
CA HIS A 97 5.12 -15.77 1.27
C HIS A 97 5.69 -15.82 -0.15
N GLN A 98 4.91 -15.40 -1.17
CA GLN A 98 5.42 -15.30 -2.54
C GLN A 98 6.52 -14.23 -2.66
N ILE A 99 6.39 -13.10 -1.97
CA ILE A 99 7.44 -12.08 -1.89
C ILE A 99 8.68 -12.65 -1.21
N ASP A 100 8.52 -13.36 -0.09
CA ASP A 100 9.62 -13.98 0.66
C ASP A 100 10.33 -15.03 -0.18
N LEU A 101 9.61 -15.87 -0.94
CA LEU A 101 10.22 -16.82 -1.88
C LEU A 101 10.97 -16.09 -3.00
N GLY A 102 10.40 -15.01 -3.52
CA GLY A 102 11.03 -14.18 -4.56
C GLY A 102 12.24 -13.37 -4.07
N THR A 103 12.33 -13.07 -2.77
CA THR A 103 13.38 -12.21 -2.20
C THR A 103 14.41 -12.95 -1.34
N GLY A 104 14.04 -14.09 -0.73
CA GLY A 104 14.82 -14.81 0.27
C GLY A 104 15.94 -15.71 -0.28
N GLY A 105 15.88 -16.10 -1.55
CA GLY A 105 16.91 -16.92 -2.19
C GLY A 105 17.92 -16.14 -3.04
N MET A 106 17.46 -15.08 -3.71
CA MET A 106 18.27 -14.33 -4.66
C MET A 106 17.74 -12.90 -4.89
N ILE A 107 18.11 -11.96 -4.02
CA ILE A 107 18.87 -10.81 -4.54
C ILE A 107 20.32 -11.27 -4.73
N LYS A 108 20.55 -12.42 -5.39
CA LYS A 108 21.73 -12.58 -6.24
C LYS A 108 21.43 -11.65 -7.39
N ALA A 109 21.70 -10.39 -7.10
CA ALA A 109 22.41 -9.50 -7.98
C ALA A 109 22.93 -10.31 -9.20
N PRO A 110 22.43 -10.07 -10.44
CA PRO A 110 22.81 -10.85 -11.62
C PRO A 110 24.31 -11.10 -11.59
N GLU A 111 24.84 -12.23 -12.06
CA GLU A 111 26.29 -12.56 -11.99
C GLU A 111 27.23 -11.39 -12.33
N ALA A 112 26.74 -10.46 -13.15
CA ALA A 112 27.26 -9.09 -13.32
C ALA A 112 27.47 -8.24 -12.05
N ILE A 113 27.13 -8.63 -10.82
CA ILE A 113 27.28 -7.82 -9.59
C ILE A 113 28.40 -8.36 -8.67
N ILE A 114 29.11 -9.40 -9.11
CA ILE A 114 30.32 -9.89 -8.43
C ILE A 114 31.47 -8.86 -8.53
N ASN A 115 31.47 -8.03 -9.58
CA ASN A 115 32.40 -6.91 -9.73
C ASN A 115 31.78 -5.61 -9.16
N PRO A 116 32.50 -4.89 -8.26
CA PRO A 116 32.04 -3.61 -7.71
C PRO A 116 31.64 -2.56 -8.75
N GLN A 117 32.32 -2.49 -9.89
CA GLN A 117 32.06 -1.48 -10.93
C GLN A 117 30.72 -1.70 -11.63
N THR A 118 30.38 -2.96 -11.93
CA THR A 118 29.12 -3.32 -12.57
C THR A 118 27.95 -3.27 -11.59
N ARG A 119 28.19 -3.50 -10.29
CA ARG A 119 27.24 -3.22 -9.21
C ARG A 119 26.83 -1.75 -9.18
N ASP A 120 27.80 -0.85 -9.21
CA ASP A 120 27.54 0.59 -9.13
C ASP A 120 26.79 1.09 -10.37
N GLN A 121 27.14 0.60 -11.57
CA GLN A 121 26.41 0.91 -12.79
C GLN A 121 24.96 0.41 -12.74
N TYR A 122 24.72 -0.81 -12.25
CA TYR A 122 23.38 -1.34 -12.08
C TYR A 122 22.56 -0.48 -11.13
N LEU A 123 23.15 -0.10 -9.99
CA LEU A 123 22.49 0.71 -8.98
C LEU A 123 22.12 2.10 -9.50
N VAL A 124 23.05 2.78 -10.19
CA VAL A 124 22.78 4.07 -10.83
C VAL A 124 21.66 3.93 -11.86
N ARG A 125 21.67 2.87 -12.68
CA ARG A 125 20.63 2.61 -13.67
C ARG A 125 19.27 2.39 -13.01
N SER A 126 19.21 1.64 -11.92
CA SER A 126 17.98 1.40 -11.16
C SER A 126 17.43 2.68 -10.53
N LEU A 127 18.28 3.51 -9.93
CA LEU A 127 17.87 4.82 -9.39
C LEU A 127 17.33 5.76 -10.48
N ILE A 128 17.99 5.83 -11.63
CA ILE A 128 17.50 6.60 -12.77
C ILE A 128 16.13 6.09 -13.23
N GLN A 129 15.98 4.77 -13.34
CA GLN A 129 14.73 4.18 -13.80
C GLN A 129 13.58 4.40 -12.82
N GLU A 130 13.87 4.30 -11.52
CA GLU A 130 12.89 4.56 -10.46
C GLU A 130 12.45 6.01 -10.48
N ALA A 131 13.38 6.97 -10.49
CA ALA A 131 13.09 8.41 -10.48
C ALA A 131 12.16 8.82 -11.63
N ILE A 132 12.39 8.24 -12.81
CA ILE A 132 11.54 8.52 -13.97
C ILE A 132 10.17 7.88 -13.80
N THR A 133 10.10 6.64 -13.32
CA THR A 133 8.85 5.87 -13.26
C THR A 133 7.92 6.41 -12.18
N SER A 134 8.44 6.65 -10.98
CA SER A 134 7.68 7.23 -9.86
C SER A 134 7.15 8.63 -10.22
N SER A 135 8.00 9.52 -10.74
CA SER A 135 7.55 10.85 -11.16
C SER A 135 6.54 10.80 -12.30
N GLN A 136 6.62 9.83 -13.22
CA GLN A 136 5.60 9.65 -14.26
C GLN A 136 4.25 9.20 -13.68
N ILE A 137 4.24 8.32 -12.68
CA ILE A 137 3.02 7.92 -11.94
C ILE A 137 2.40 9.14 -11.26
N GLU A 138 3.23 10.05 -10.74
CA GLU A 138 2.82 11.31 -10.12
C GLU A 138 2.47 12.42 -11.12
N GLY A 139 2.53 12.15 -12.44
CA GLY A 139 2.07 13.05 -13.49
C GLY A 139 3.16 13.83 -14.24
N ALA A 140 4.44 13.50 -14.09
CA ALA A 140 5.51 14.10 -14.87
C ALA A 140 5.41 13.72 -16.36
N ALA A 141 5.08 14.70 -17.21
CA ALA A 141 4.90 14.54 -18.65
C ALA A 141 6.24 14.61 -19.42
N THR A 142 7.22 13.79 -19.04
CA THR A 142 8.53 13.71 -19.71
C THR A 142 8.74 12.31 -20.28
N THR A 143 9.25 12.23 -21.52
CA THR A 143 9.59 10.92 -22.11
C THR A 143 10.81 10.31 -21.41
N ARG A 144 10.85 8.97 -21.31
CA ARG A 144 12.00 8.26 -20.71
C ARG A 144 13.34 8.61 -21.37
N ARG A 145 13.35 8.85 -22.69
CA ARG A 145 14.56 9.22 -23.44
C ARG A 145 15.10 10.57 -22.96
N VAL A 146 14.25 11.59 -22.93
CA VAL A 146 14.61 12.95 -22.52
C VAL A 146 15.05 12.98 -21.05
N ALA A 147 14.34 12.27 -20.18
CA ALA A 147 14.68 12.20 -18.76
C ALA A 147 16.03 11.48 -18.51
N LYS A 148 16.30 10.37 -19.21
CA LYS A 148 17.60 9.68 -19.13
C LYS A 148 18.75 10.55 -19.64
N GLU A 149 18.54 11.25 -20.74
CA GLU A 149 19.52 12.19 -21.28
C GLU A 149 19.81 13.31 -20.29
N MET A 150 18.77 13.89 -19.68
CA MET A 150 18.90 14.92 -18.66
C MET A 150 19.75 14.45 -17.48
N LEU A 151 19.39 13.31 -16.87
CA LEU A 151 20.09 12.77 -15.70
C LEU A 151 21.53 12.35 -16.02
N ARG A 152 21.81 11.84 -17.23
CA ARG A 152 23.16 11.43 -17.64
C ARG A 152 24.07 12.60 -17.99
N SER A 153 23.53 13.61 -18.66
CA SER A 153 24.30 14.80 -19.05
C SER A 153 24.47 15.79 -17.91
N GLY A 154 23.64 15.71 -16.86
CA GLY A 154 23.63 16.67 -15.76
C GLY A 154 23.11 18.05 -16.16
N ARG A 155 22.46 18.18 -17.33
CA ARG A 155 21.88 19.45 -17.76
C ARG A 155 20.75 19.88 -16.82
N ALA A 156 20.52 21.18 -16.72
CA ALA A 156 19.39 21.73 -15.98
C ALA A 156 18.03 21.24 -16.55
N PRO A 157 17.01 21.08 -15.69
CA PRO A 157 15.66 20.76 -16.12
C PRO A 157 15.06 21.98 -16.83
N ARG A 158 14.26 21.73 -17.88
CA ARG A 158 13.65 22.77 -18.71
C ARG A 158 12.21 23.10 -18.30
N ASN A 159 11.58 22.23 -17.51
CA ASN A 159 10.20 22.36 -17.10
C ASN A 159 9.96 21.64 -15.77
N LYS A 160 8.75 21.82 -15.22
CA LYS A 160 8.33 21.22 -13.94
C LYS A 160 8.43 19.69 -13.93
N SER A 161 8.08 19.01 -15.02
CA SER A 161 8.15 17.55 -15.09
C SER A 161 9.59 17.01 -15.08
N GLU A 162 10.50 17.71 -15.74
CA GLU A 162 11.93 17.44 -15.65
C GLU A 162 12.48 17.73 -14.25
N GLN A 163 12.07 18.83 -13.62
CA GLN A 163 12.44 19.16 -12.23
C GLN A 163 11.99 18.06 -11.26
N MET A 164 10.74 17.59 -11.37
CA MET A 164 10.21 16.50 -10.53
C MET A 164 11.09 15.24 -10.62
N ILE A 165 11.49 14.84 -11.83
CA ILE A 165 12.36 13.68 -12.04
C ILE A 165 13.74 13.91 -11.43
N LEU A 166 14.31 15.10 -11.60
CA LEU A 166 15.62 15.45 -11.07
C LEU A 166 15.62 15.45 -9.53
N ASN A 167 14.59 16.04 -8.93
CA ASN A 167 14.38 16.08 -7.49
C ASN A 167 14.26 14.67 -6.90
N ASN A 168 13.47 13.80 -7.55
CA ASN A 168 13.33 12.43 -7.09
C ASN A 168 14.65 11.65 -7.18
N TYR A 169 15.37 11.81 -8.29
CA TYR A 169 16.69 11.20 -8.44
C TYR A 169 17.67 11.64 -7.35
N TYR A 170 17.80 12.94 -7.09
CA TYR A 170 18.67 13.46 -6.04
C TYR A 170 18.21 13.05 -4.64
N THR A 171 16.90 13.03 -4.39
CA THR A 171 16.35 12.58 -3.12
C THR A 171 16.73 11.13 -2.85
N MET A 172 16.57 10.22 -3.81
CA MET A 172 16.97 8.82 -3.62
C MET A 172 18.47 8.65 -3.42
N GLN A 173 19.31 9.49 -4.06
CA GLN A 173 20.74 9.51 -3.80
C GLN A 173 21.04 9.94 -2.35
N LYS A 174 20.35 10.95 -1.82
CA LYS A 174 20.48 11.41 -0.43
C LYS A 174 19.96 10.38 0.58
N ILE A 175 18.83 9.74 0.32
CA ILE A 175 18.26 8.70 1.19
C ILE A 175 19.28 7.58 1.44
N ARG A 176 20.10 7.22 0.44
CA ARG A 176 21.17 6.23 0.63
C ARG A 176 22.23 6.66 1.65
N GLN A 177 22.46 7.96 1.79
CA GLN A 177 23.37 8.54 2.78
C GLN A 177 22.70 8.64 4.15
N TRP A 178 21.37 8.76 4.19
CA TRP A 178 20.56 8.87 5.41
C TRP A 178 20.04 7.55 5.96
N LYS A 179 20.28 6.42 5.28
CA LYS A 179 19.71 5.11 5.66
C LYS A 179 20.03 4.65 7.08
N GLU A 180 21.13 5.12 7.66
CA GLU A 180 21.56 4.80 9.02
C GLU A 180 21.06 5.82 10.06
N LEU A 181 20.43 6.93 9.63
CA LEU A 181 19.85 7.90 10.54
C LEU A 181 18.54 7.36 11.12
N PRO A 182 18.25 7.66 12.40
CA PRO A 182 16.96 7.31 12.97
C PRO A 182 15.84 8.04 12.22
N LEU A 183 14.75 7.33 11.95
CA LEU A 183 13.58 7.92 11.32
C LEU A 183 12.95 8.96 12.27
N SER A 184 13.00 10.23 11.88
CA SER A 184 12.46 11.35 12.63
C SER A 184 11.54 12.21 11.76
N LYS A 185 10.71 13.06 12.39
CA LYS A 185 9.87 14.02 11.66
C LYS A 185 10.71 14.98 10.82
N ASP A 186 11.84 15.43 11.35
CA ASP A 186 12.75 16.33 10.65
C ASP A 186 13.35 15.68 9.41
N LEU A 187 13.73 14.39 9.49
CA LEU A 187 14.22 13.65 8.33
C LEU A 187 13.11 13.49 7.26
N ILE A 188 11.86 13.24 7.69
CA ILE A 188 10.72 13.15 6.76
C ILE A 188 10.48 14.50 6.08
N PHE A 189 10.53 15.62 6.81
CA PHE A 189 10.39 16.95 6.23
C PHE A 189 11.54 17.31 5.29
N GLU A 190 12.75 16.88 5.61
CA GLU A 190 13.91 17.06 4.73
C GLU A 190 13.74 16.27 3.42
N ILE A 191 13.29 15.01 3.50
CA ILE A 191 12.97 14.20 2.30
C ILE A 191 11.87 14.87 1.48
N HIS A 192 10.80 15.36 2.13
CA HIS A 192 9.72 16.06 1.44
C HIS A 192 10.25 17.28 0.69
N ARG A 193 11.04 18.11 1.37
CA ARG A 193 11.67 19.31 0.80
C ARG A 193 12.50 18.97 -0.44
N THR A 194 13.33 17.94 -0.39
CA THR A 194 14.17 17.57 -1.55
C THR A 194 13.39 17.01 -2.73
N ILE A 195 12.17 16.53 -2.52
CA ILE A 195 11.28 16.10 -3.61
C ILE A 195 10.55 17.29 -4.21
N THR A 196 10.15 18.27 -3.38
CA THR A 196 9.29 19.40 -3.80
C THR A 196 10.02 20.63 -4.30
N ASP A 197 11.20 20.94 -3.76
CA ASP A 197 11.98 22.15 -4.07
C ASP A 197 12.76 21.99 -5.38
#